data_AF-A0A3M0WPV1-F1
#
_entry.id   AF-A0A3M0WPV1-F1
#
_cell.length_a   1.000
_cell.length_b   1.000
_cell.length_c   1.000
_cell.angle_alpha   90.00
_cell.angle_beta   90.00
_cell.angle_gamma   90.00
#
_symmetry.space_group_name_H-M   'P 1'
#
loop_
_entity.id
_entity.type
_entity.pdbx_description
1 polymer ?
#
loop_
_entity_poly.entity_id
_entity_poly.type
_entity_poly.pdbx_seq_one_letter_code
_entity_poly.pdbx_strand_id
1 'polypeptide(L)'
;MNMRVSETAVPAPPAPRQLEDLGLHPVLLRDLLLKTMFRQNLSTAAEVSRGMCLPLPLAQELIDIARAQKLVEATGTLRGSGSSEMGFQLTESGKARALDALSQSEYHGAAPVPLDAYREQVRRQSVRNIRITPERLKAAMGHLILPEGFLDELGPAITSGRSVLMYGPPGNGKSSIAEGIRQALGDTIWVPRAVEYAGQVIAVFDPIVHTPAEEEGETGSSGLRLAGSRHDRRYIRCKRPAVMTGGELTLDMLDLRYNPVARTYQAPLQMKATGGVFIVDDLGRQ
;
A
#
# COMPACT_ATOMS: atom_id res chain seq x y z
N MET A 1 -32.31 -5.99 19.73
CA MET A 1 -31.74 -5.64 18.42
C MET A 1 -30.67 -4.57 18.66
N ASN A 2 -29.46 -4.98 19.03
CA ASN A 2 -28.37 -4.04 19.30
C ASN A 2 -27.52 -3.91 18.03
N MET A 3 -27.80 -2.86 17.28
CA MET A 3 -26.98 -2.41 16.17
C MET A 3 -25.62 -2.01 16.75
N ARG A 4 -24.63 -2.91 16.67
CA ARG A 4 -23.23 -2.55 16.93
C ARG A 4 -22.90 -1.46 15.93
N VAL A 5 -22.70 -0.24 16.44
CA VAL A 5 -22.20 0.90 15.67
C VAL A 5 -20.90 0.44 15.03
N SER A 6 -20.91 0.23 13.73
CA SER A 6 -19.70 -0.05 12.96
C SER A 6 -18.75 1.10 13.20
N GLU A 7 -17.59 0.82 13.81
CA GLU A 7 -16.43 1.71 13.76
C GLU A 7 -16.31 2.26 12.33
N THR A 8 -16.09 3.56 12.20
CA THR A 8 -16.00 4.28 10.92
C THR A 8 -14.94 3.64 10.03
N ALA A 9 -15.34 2.62 9.26
CA ALA A 9 -14.42 1.82 8.47
C ALA A 9 -13.86 2.69 7.35
N VAL A 10 -12.53 2.81 7.29
CA VAL A 10 -11.85 3.49 6.20
C VAL A 10 -12.35 2.90 4.87
N PRO A 11 -12.91 3.73 3.97
CA PRO A 11 -13.50 3.23 2.73
C PRO A 11 -12.43 2.55 1.87
N ALA A 12 -12.74 1.35 1.41
CA ALA A 12 -11.85 0.59 0.56
C ALA A 12 -11.70 1.24 -0.83
N PRO A 13 -10.50 1.21 -1.42
CA PRO A 13 -10.30 1.71 -2.77
C PRO A 13 -11.11 0.86 -3.75
N PRO A 14 -11.88 1.47 -4.68
CA PRO A 14 -12.71 0.73 -5.61
C PRO A 14 -11.84 -0.07 -6.58
N ALA A 15 -12.21 -1.33 -6.83
CA ALA A 15 -11.52 -2.14 -7.82
C ALA A 15 -11.72 -1.59 -9.24
N PRO A 16 -10.66 -1.49 -10.07
CA PRO A 16 -10.77 -1.04 -11.46
C PRO A 16 -11.62 -2.04 -12.27
N ARG A 17 -12.40 -1.53 -13.23
CA ARG A 17 -13.29 -2.35 -14.07
C ARG A 17 -12.84 -2.36 -15.54
N GLN A 18 -12.11 -1.35 -15.96
CA GLN A 18 -11.53 -1.18 -17.29
C GLN A 18 -10.03 -0.84 -17.19
N LEU A 19 -9.26 -1.01 -18.26
CA LEU A 19 -7.84 -0.68 -18.24
C LEU A 19 -7.60 0.83 -18.04
N GLU A 20 -8.51 1.67 -18.51
CA GLU A 20 -8.49 3.12 -18.35
C GLU A 20 -8.62 3.51 -16.87
N ASP A 21 -9.39 2.76 -16.07
CA ASP A 21 -9.55 2.99 -14.63
C ASP A 21 -8.22 2.81 -13.86
N LEU A 22 -7.24 2.12 -14.45
CA LEU A 22 -5.91 1.98 -13.84
C LEU A 22 -5.17 3.31 -13.82
N GLY A 23 -5.50 4.22 -14.75
CA GLY A 23 -4.86 5.53 -14.92
C GLY A 23 -3.37 5.44 -15.30
N LEU A 24 -2.94 4.30 -15.86
CA LEU A 24 -1.57 4.04 -16.25
C LEU A 24 -1.41 4.09 -17.76
N HIS A 25 -0.25 4.56 -18.23
CA HIS A 25 0.04 4.60 -19.66
C HIS A 25 0.11 3.17 -20.24
N PRO A 26 -0.48 2.90 -21.44
CA PRO A 26 -0.53 1.55 -22.01
C PRO A 26 0.84 0.89 -22.19
N VAL A 27 1.88 1.68 -22.52
CA VAL A 27 3.27 1.19 -22.63
C VAL A 27 3.78 0.68 -21.29
N LEU A 28 3.49 1.38 -20.19
CA LEU A 28 3.89 0.96 -18.84
C LEU A 28 3.19 -0.35 -18.46
N LEU A 29 1.89 -0.47 -18.74
CA LEU A 29 1.11 -1.68 -18.47
C LEU A 29 1.64 -2.89 -19.24
N ARG A 30 1.89 -2.74 -20.54
CA ARG A 30 2.48 -3.78 -21.38
C ARG A 30 3.85 -4.19 -20.87
N ASP A 31 4.74 -3.22 -20.66
CA ASP A 31 6.09 -3.52 -20.21
C ASP A 31 6.07 -4.17 -18.82
N LEU A 32 5.18 -3.75 -17.92
CA LEU A 32 4.98 -4.39 -16.63
C LEU A 32 4.46 -5.83 -16.75
N LEU A 33 3.49 -6.10 -17.63
CA LEU A 33 3.00 -7.46 -17.91
C LEU A 33 4.17 -8.36 -18.33
N LEU A 34 4.93 -7.95 -19.34
CA LEU A 34 6.03 -8.75 -19.89
C LEU A 34 7.12 -8.98 -18.85
N LYS A 35 7.50 -7.94 -18.09
CA LYS A 35 8.46 -8.04 -16.99
C LYS A 35 8.00 -9.03 -15.92
N THR A 36 6.71 -9.00 -15.57
CA THR A 36 6.14 -9.84 -14.52
C THR A 36 6.06 -11.29 -14.96
N MET A 37 5.57 -11.56 -16.18
CA MET A 37 5.59 -12.90 -16.78
C MET A 37 7.01 -13.46 -16.84
N PHE A 38 7.99 -12.64 -17.26
CA PHE A 38 9.38 -13.06 -17.38
C PHE A 38 10.03 -13.37 -16.03
N ARG A 39 9.88 -12.49 -15.03
CA ARG A 39 10.55 -12.65 -13.72
C ARG A 39 9.91 -13.71 -12.84
N GLN A 40 8.59 -13.92 -12.95
CA GLN A 40 7.84 -14.84 -12.10
C GLN A 40 7.43 -16.13 -12.83
N ASN A 41 7.82 -16.30 -14.10
CA ASN A 41 7.43 -17.44 -14.95
C ASN A 41 5.91 -17.67 -15.01
N LEU A 42 5.13 -16.58 -15.10
CA LEU A 42 3.66 -16.67 -15.15
C LEU A 42 3.22 -17.17 -16.52
N SER A 43 2.32 -18.14 -16.51
CA SER A 43 1.85 -18.86 -17.69
C SER A 43 0.34 -18.83 -17.88
N THR A 44 -0.44 -18.40 -16.87
CA THR A 44 -1.91 -18.29 -16.99
C THR A 44 -2.45 -16.90 -16.67
N ALA A 45 -3.67 -16.59 -17.13
CA ALA A 45 -4.31 -15.33 -16.83
C ALA A 45 -4.60 -15.17 -15.32
N ALA A 46 -4.93 -16.25 -14.62
CA ALA A 46 -5.08 -16.26 -13.16
C ALA A 46 -3.76 -15.95 -12.44
N GLU A 47 -2.63 -16.46 -12.94
CA GLU A 47 -1.31 -16.15 -12.43
C GLU A 47 -0.95 -14.67 -12.64
N VAL A 48 -1.15 -14.14 -13.85
CA VAL A 48 -0.94 -12.72 -14.17
C VAL A 48 -1.83 -11.82 -13.31
N SER A 49 -3.10 -12.19 -13.15
CA SER A 49 -4.06 -11.50 -12.29
C SER A 49 -3.56 -11.36 -10.85
N ARG A 50 -3.02 -12.45 -10.28
CA ARG A 50 -2.42 -12.43 -8.93
C ARG A 50 -1.11 -11.64 -8.91
N GLY A 51 -0.19 -11.90 -9.84
CA GLY A 51 1.13 -11.27 -9.90
C GLY A 51 1.07 -9.76 -10.06
N MET A 52 0.14 -9.27 -10.89
CA MET A 52 -0.09 -7.84 -11.12
C MET A 52 -1.12 -7.21 -10.19
N CYS A 53 -1.76 -8.00 -9.32
CA CYS A 53 -2.84 -7.52 -8.44
C CYS A 53 -4.02 -6.88 -9.21
N LEU A 54 -4.32 -7.36 -10.41
CA LEU A 54 -5.38 -6.84 -11.29
C LEU A 54 -6.56 -7.81 -11.36
N PRO A 55 -7.81 -7.36 -11.45
CA PRO A 55 -8.94 -8.25 -11.73
C PRO A 55 -8.68 -9.17 -12.94
N LEU A 56 -9.16 -10.42 -12.88
CA LEU A 56 -8.92 -11.40 -13.93
C LEU A 56 -9.30 -10.90 -15.34
N PRO A 57 -10.44 -10.21 -15.54
CA PRO A 57 -10.78 -9.66 -16.86
C PRO A 57 -9.73 -8.69 -17.41
N LEU A 58 -9.16 -7.82 -16.57
CA LEU A 58 -8.13 -6.86 -16.98
C LEU A 58 -6.79 -7.55 -17.29
N ALA A 59 -6.44 -8.57 -16.52
CA ALA A 59 -5.25 -9.38 -16.80
C ALA A 59 -5.37 -10.09 -18.15
N GLN A 60 -6.54 -10.67 -18.44
CA GLN A 60 -6.83 -11.30 -19.73
C GLN A 60 -6.76 -10.29 -20.89
N GLU A 61 -7.36 -9.12 -20.72
CA GLU A 61 -7.33 -8.05 -21.73
C GLU A 61 -5.89 -7.59 -22.04
N LEU A 62 -5.05 -7.41 -21.02
CA LEU A 62 -3.63 -7.08 -21.21
C LEU A 62 -2.86 -8.18 -21.96
N ILE A 63 -3.14 -9.45 -21.66
CA ILE A 63 -2.58 -10.59 -22.38
C ILE A 63 -3.00 -10.54 -23.85
N ASP A 64 -4.28 -10.29 -24.14
CA ASP A 64 -4.79 -10.26 -25.51
C ASP A 64 -4.21 -9.09 -26.32
N ILE A 65 -4.01 -7.92 -25.71
CA ILE A 65 -3.28 -6.80 -26.31
C ILE A 65 -1.84 -7.21 -26.65
N ALA A 66 -1.13 -7.86 -25.71
CA ALA A 66 0.24 -8.30 -25.94
C ALA A 66 0.33 -9.41 -27.00
N ARG A 67 -0.69 -10.26 -27.12
CA ARG A 67 -0.82 -11.27 -28.18
C ARG A 67 -1.04 -10.65 -29.54
N ALA A 68 -1.91 -9.65 -29.65
CA ALA A 68 -2.11 -8.89 -30.89
C ALA A 68 -0.80 -8.22 -31.36
N GLN A 69 0.06 -7.84 -30.42
CA GLN A 69 1.40 -7.28 -30.67
C GLN A 69 2.49 -8.33 -30.91
N LYS A 70 2.15 -9.63 -30.90
CA LYS A 70 3.09 -10.78 -31.07
C LYS A 70 4.17 -10.87 -29.98
N LEU A 71 3.90 -10.34 -28.79
CA LEU A 71 4.82 -10.39 -27.64
C LEU A 71 4.51 -11.59 -26.72
N VAL A 72 3.26 -12.06 -26.75
CA VAL A 72 2.79 -13.25 -26.04
C VAL A 72 2.14 -14.19 -27.05
N GLU A 73 2.27 -15.49 -26.86
CA GLU A 73 1.59 -16.51 -27.65
C GLU A 73 0.89 -17.52 -26.74
N ALA A 74 -0.16 -18.17 -27.26
CA ALA A 74 -0.90 -19.19 -26.54
C ALA A 74 -0.22 -20.55 -26.74
N THR A 75 0.00 -21.29 -25.65
CA THR A 75 0.66 -22.61 -25.67
C THR A 75 -0.34 -23.77 -25.74
N GLY A 76 -1.64 -23.47 -25.78
CA GLY A 76 -2.73 -24.43 -25.73
C GLY A 76 -3.29 -24.59 -24.32
N THR A 77 -4.31 -25.43 -24.18
CA THR A 77 -4.95 -25.69 -22.88
C THR A 77 -4.03 -26.54 -22.01
N LEU A 78 -3.68 -26.05 -20.83
CA LEU A 78 -2.91 -26.81 -19.84
C LEU A 78 -3.82 -27.92 -19.28
N ARG A 79 -3.51 -29.18 -19.62
CA ARG A 79 -4.22 -30.36 -19.09
C ARG A 79 -3.41 -30.98 -17.95
N GLY A 80 -3.53 -30.40 -16.76
CA GLY A 80 -2.93 -30.95 -15.54
C GLY A 80 -3.31 -30.07 -14.35
N SER A 81 -4.02 -30.64 -13.36
CA SER A 81 -4.58 -29.94 -12.19
C SER A 81 -5.96 -29.28 -12.38
N GLY A 82 -6.95 -30.05 -12.85
CA GLY A 82 -8.38 -29.79 -12.58
C GLY A 82 -9.04 -28.56 -13.21
N SER A 83 -8.28 -27.68 -13.88
CA SER A 83 -8.82 -26.52 -14.61
C SER A 83 -8.29 -26.51 -16.05
N SER A 84 -9.18 -26.30 -17.01
CA SER A 84 -8.87 -26.14 -18.42
C SER A 84 -8.52 -24.67 -18.69
N GLU A 85 -7.41 -24.18 -18.13
CA GLU A 85 -6.96 -22.80 -18.37
C GLU A 85 -6.04 -22.74 -19.61
N MET A 86 -6.17 -21.66 -20.39
CA MET A 86 -5.30 -21.40 -21.54
C MET A 86 -3.91 -21.00 -21.04
N GLY A 87 -2.87 -21.68 -21.51
CA GLY A 87 -1.49 -21.31 -21.25
C GLY A 87 -1.01 -20.22 -22.19
N PHE A 88 -0.13 -19.37 -21.68
CA PHE A 88 0.53 -18.28 -22.39
C PHE A 88 2.03 -18.31 -22.12
N GLN A 89 2.81 -17.91 -23.13
CA GLN A 89 4.24 -17.73 -22.97
C GLN A 89 4.73 -16.50 -23.73
N LEU A 90 5.87 -15.94 -23.32
CA LEU A 90 6.52 -14.86 -24.03
C LEU A 90 7.15 -15.39 -25.32
N THR A 91 6.88 -14.71 -26.43
CA THR A 91 7.62 -14.92 -27.68
C THR A 91 9.06 -14.41 -27.52
N GLU A 92 9.94 -14.69 -28.48
CA GLU A 92 11.30 -14.15 -28.45
C GLU A 92 11.32 -12.62 -28.45
N SER A 93 10.42 -12.00 -29.21
CA SER A 93 10.23 -10.54 -29.20
C SER A 93 9.71 -10.04 -27.84
N GLY A 94 8.78 -10.78 -27.22
CA GLY A 94 8.30 -10.49 -25.88
C GLY A 94 9.39 -10.55 -24.81
N LYS A 95 10.25 -11.57 -24.86
CA LYS A 95 11.41 -11.72 -23.97
C LYS A 95 12.41 -10.58 -24.18
N ALA A 96 12.75 -10.26 -25.43
CA ALA A 96 13.64 -9.15 -25.74
C ALA A 96 13.09 -7.82 -25.20
N ARG A 97 11.79 -7.56 -25.38
CA ARG A 97 11.14 -6.36 -24.84
C ARG A 97 11.10 -6.34 -23.31
N ALA A 98 10.88 -7.49 -22.67
CA ALA A 98 10.92 -7.60 -21.20
C ALA A 98 12.31 -7.25 -20.65
N LEU A 99 13.37 -7.75 -21.28
CA LEU A 99 14.75 -7.46 -20.90
C LEU A 99 15.12 -5.98 -21.10
N ASP A 100 14.70 -5.39 -22.23
CA ASP A 100 14.85 -3.95 -22.50
C ASP A 100 14.12 -3.12 -21.42
N ALA A 101 12.88 -3.45 -21.10
CA ALA A 101 12.13 -2.77 -20.04
C ALA A 101 12.76 -2.96 -18.64
N LEU A 102 13.33 -4.13 -18.33
CA LEU A 102 14.07 -4.38 -17.09
C LEU A 102 15.35 -3.56 -17.01
N SER A 103 15.98 -3.27 -18.15
CA SER A 103 17.15 -2.39 -18.21
C SER A 103 16.82 -0.94 -17.81
N GLN A 104 15.57 -0.52 -17.96
CA GLN A 104 15.09 0.80 -17.55
C GLN A 104 14.60 0.82 -16.11
N SER A 105 13.87 -0.22 -15.70
CA SER A 105 13.37 -0.38 -14.33
C SER A 105 13.14 -1.84 -13.99
N GLU A 106 13.73 -2.32 -12.90
CA GLU A 106 13.58 -3.71 -12.44
C GLU A 106 12.23 -3.98 -11.76
N TYR A 107 11.40 -2.95 -11.57
CA TYR A 107 10.07 -3.08 -10.99
C TYR A 107 9.21 -4.05 -11.81
N HIS A 108 8.63 -5.05 -11.15
CA HIS A 108 7.69 -6.01 -11.71
C HIS A 108 6.70 -6.47 -10.62
N GLY A 109 5.63 -7.15 -11.02
CA GLY A 109 4.56 -7.55 -10.13
C GLY A 109 3.39 -6.57 -10.14
N ALA A 110 2.94 -6.14 -8.96
CA ALA A 110 1.73 -5.35 -8.79
C ALA A 110 1.71 -4.11 -9.70
N ALA A 111 0.58 -3.86 -10.37
CA ALA A 111 0.40 -2.61 -11.10
C ALA A 111 0.48 -1.42 -10.12
N PRO A 112 1.32 -0.40 -10.40
CA PRO A 112 1.40 0.77 -9.54
C PRO A 112 0.07 1.55 -9.59
N VAL A 113 -0.16 2.36 -8.56
CA VAL A 113 -1.31 3.24 -8.50
C VAL A 113 -0.87 4.66 -8.89
N PRO A 114 -1.56 5.38 -9.78
CA PRO A 114 -1.22 6.78 -10.07
C PRO A 114 -1.19 7.63 -8.80
N LEU A 115 -0.21 8.52 -8.67
CA LEU A 115 -0.05 9.34 -7.46
C LEU A 115 -1.34 10.11 -7.11
N ASP A 116 -2.07 10.61 -8.10
CA ASP A 116 -3.33 11.34 -7.88
C ASP A 116 -4.44 10.46 -7.30
N ALA A 117 -4.53 9.20 -7.76
CA ALA A 117 -5.46 8.24 -7.18
C ALA A 117 -5.08 7.90 -5.72
N TYR A 118 -3.78 7.78 -5.44
CA TYR A 118 -3.32 7.59 -4.06
C TYR A 118 -3.61 8.82 -3.18
N ARG A 119 -3.41 10.05 -3.67
CA ARG A 119 -3.77 11.29 -2.96
C ARG A 119 -5.24 11.32 -2.56
N GLU A 120 -6.12 10.87 -3.44
CA GLU A 120 -7.54 10.77 -3.15
C GLU A 120 -7.83 9.74 -2.05
N GLN A 121 -7.22 8.56 -2.12
CA GLN A 121 -7.36 7.54 -1.08
C GLN A 121 -6.85 8.04 0.29
N VAL A 122 -5.75 8.79 0.31
CA VAL A 122 -5.21 9.41 1.53
C VAL A 122 -6.21 10.38 2.17
N ARG A 123 -6.92 11.19 1.36
CA ARG A 123 -7.96 12.10 1.88
C ARG A 123 -9.12 11.33 2.51
N ARG A 124 -9.57 10.25 1.87
CA ARG A 124 -10.67 9.41 2.37
C ARG A 124 -10.36 8.74 3.70
N GLN A 125 -9.09 8.39 3.93
CA GLN A 125 -8.62 7.71 5.13
C GLN A 125 -7.91 8.62 6.15
N SER A 126 -8.11 9.95 6.04
CA SER A 126 -7.45 10.94 6.88
C SER A 126 -7.74 10.73 8.37
N VAL A 127 -6.73 10.97 9.21
CA VAL A 127 -6.86 10.95 10.67
C VAL A 127 -7.87 11.97 11.20
N ARG A 128 -8.16 13.04 10.43
CA ARG A 128 -9.20 14.04 10.75
C ARG A 128 -10.60 13.45 10.81
N ASN A 129 -10.81 12.30 10.16
CA ASN A 129 -12.09 11.62 10.13
C ASN A 129 -12.23 10.60 11.28
N ILE A 130 -11.18 10.42 12.10
CA ILE A 130 -11.17 9.48 13.23
C ILE A 130 -11.67 10.20 14.48
N ARG A 131 -12.63 9.59 15.17
CA ARG A 131 -13.01 9.97 16.53
C ARG A 131 -12.15 9.20 17.53
N ILE A 132 -11.21 9.90 18.14
CA ILE A 132 -10.44 9.36 19.27
C ILE A 132 -11.24 9.65 20.54
N THR A 133 -11.66 8.61 21.26
CA THR A 133 -12.38 8.79 22.51
C THR A 133 -11.41 8.92 23.68
N PRO A 134 -11.78 9.66 24.75
CA PRO A 134 -10.96 9.75 25.96
C PRO A 134 -10.61 8.39 26.56
N GLU A 135 -11.52 7.41 26.46
CA GLU A 135 -11.31 6.05 26.97
C GLU A 135 -10.23 5.31 26.18
N ARG A 136 -10.17 5.49 24.85
CA ARG A 136 -9.10 4.91 24.01
C ARG A 136 -7.74 5.52 24.35
N LEU A 137 -7.68 6.84 24.56
CA LEU A 137 -6.46 7.51 24.99
C LEU A 137 -6.00 7.02 26.37
N LYS A 138 -6.92 6.95 27.34
CA LYS A 138 -6.64 6.41 28.68
C LYS A 138 -6.18 4.96 28.64
N ALA A 139 -6.78 4.13 27.78
CA ALA A 139 -6.36 2.74 27.61
C ALA A 139 -4.95 2.63 27.01
N ALA A 140 -4.66 3.41 25.95
CA ALA A 140 -3.35 3.39 25.29
C ALA A 140 -2.22 3.97 26.16
N MET A 141 -2.55 4.94 27.02
CA MET A 141 -1.57 5.70 27.81
C MET A 141 -1.66 5.44 29.31
N GLY A 142 -2.46 4.46 29.75
CA GLY A 142 -2.77 4.23 31.17
C GLY A 142 -1.59 3.77 32.02
N HIS A 143 -0.48 3.36 31.38
CA HIS A 143 0.78 3.03 32.04
C HIS A 143 1.65 4.29 32.29
N LEU A 144 1.25 5.47 31.79
CA LEU A 144 1.96 6.73 31.94
C LEU A 144 1.36 7.57 33.07
N ILE A 145 2.22 8.19 33.86
CA ILE A 145 1.82 9.21 34.84
C ILE A 145 1.74 10.53 34.09
N LEU A 146 0.51 11.02 33.86
CA LEU A 146 0.24 12.23 33.09
C LEU A 146 -0.43 13.29 34.00
N PRO A 147 -0.19 14.59 33.74
CA PRO A 147 -0.92 15.66 34.42
C PRO A 147 -2.43 15.56 34.21
N GLU A 148 -3.21 16.01 35.20
CA GLU A 148 -4.67 16.13 35.04
C GLU A 148 -5.02 17.04 33.86
N GLY A 149 -6.02 16.66 33.06
CA GLY A 149 -6.44 17.41 31.88
C GLY A 149 -5.56 17.23 30.63
N PHE A 150 -4.37 16.63 30.72
CA PHE A 150 -3.47 16.48 29.56
C PHE A 150 -4.08 15.68 28.41
N LEU A 151 -4.80 14.59 28.73
CA LEU A 151 -5.48 13.79 27.71
C LEU A 151 -6.65 14.55 27.03
N ASP A 152 -7.28 15.47 27.75
CA ASP A 152 -8.38 16.29 27.24
C ASP A 152 -7.87 17.34 26.23
N GLU A 153 -6.63 17.81 26.39
CA GLU A 153 -5.95 18.67 25.40
C GLU A 153 -5.36 17.86 24.23
N LEU A 154 -4.80 16.69 24.52
CA LEU A 154 -4.10 15.87 23.52
C LEU A 154 -5.05 15.27 22.48
N GLY A 155 -6.25 14.83 22.88
CA GLY A 155 -7.23 14.24 21.98
C GLY A 155 -7.58 15.14 20.79
N PRO A 156 -8.06 16.39 21.02
CA PRO A 156 -8.31 17.36 19.96
C PRO A 156 -7.08 17.67 19.10
N ALA A 157 -5.89 17.74 19.70
CA ALA A 157 -4.65 18.00 18.99
C ALA A 157 -4.35 16.91 17.95
N ILE A 158 -4.51 15.63 18.31
CA ILE A 158 -4.31 14.50 17.39
C ILE A 158 -5.37 14.50 16.28
N THR A 159 -6.65 14.65 16.62
CA THR A 159 -7.75 14.66 15.64
C THR A 159 -7.69 15.86 14.69
N SER A 160 -7.04 16.96 15.07
CA SER A 160 -6.83 18.10 14.17
C SER A 160 -5.98 17.75 12.93
N GLY A 161 -5.18 16.69 13.00
CA GLY A 161 -4.22 16.32 11.96
C GLY A 161 -3.18 17.42 11.70
N ARG A 162 -2.88 18.23 12.72
CA ARG A 162 -1.78 19.21 12.72
C ARG A 162 -0.56 18.61 13.43
N SER A 163 0.61 19.16 13.16
CA SER A 163 1.84 18.78 13.87
C SER A 163 1.73 19.15 15.36
N VAL A 164 2.14 18.23 16.22
CA VAL A 164 2.20 18.42 17.68
C VAL A 164 3.67 18.44 18.10
N LEU A 165 4.07 19.48 18.83
CA LEU A 165 5.42 19.60 19.38
C LEU A 165 5.37 19.33 20.89
N MET A 166 6.10 18.31 21.35
CA MET A 166 6.24 18.00 22.77
C MET A 166 7.62 18.41 23.25
N TYR A 167 7.68 19.34 24.20
CA TYR A 167 8.93 19.82 24.80
C TYR A 167 8.97 19.52 26.30
N GLY A 168 10.18 19.50 26.86
CA GLY A 168 10.42 19.17 28.28
C GLY A 168 11.77 18.49 28.52
N PRO A 169 12.22 18.37 29.78
CA PRO A 169 13.46 17.66 30.12
C PRO A 169 13.48 16.20 29.63
N PRO A 170 14.66 15.61 29.37
CA PRO A 170 14.80 14.18 29.07
C PRO A 170 14.18 13.31 30.18
N GLY A 171 13.58 12.18 29.81
CA GLY A 171 12.98 11.24 30.77
C GLY A 171 11.50 11.48 31.13
N ASN A 172 10.86 12.54 30.61
CA ASN A 172 9.43 12.82 30.85
C ASN A 172 8.47 12.04 29.94
N GLY A 173 8.89 10.90 29.39
CA GLY A 173 8.00 10.00 28.65
C GLY A 173 7.49 10.50 27.29
N LYS A 174 8.15 11.46 26.62
CA LYS A 174 7.72 11.95 25.29
C LYS A 174 7.60 10.84 24.24
N SER A 175 8.61 9.97 24.15
CA SER A 175 8.61 8.84 23.24
C SER A 175 7.51 7.82 23.62
N SER A 176 7.24 7.65 24.91
CA SER A 176 6.13 6.81 25.41
C SER A 176 4.75 7.41 25.09
N ILE A 177 4.61 8.74 25.15
CA ILE A 177 3.39 9.44 24.74
C ILE A 177 3.17 9.25 23.23
N ALA A 178 4.21 9.40 22.42
CA ALA A 178 4.13 9.23 20.97
C ALA A 178 3.70 7.79 20.57
N GLU A 179 4.20 6.80 21.30
CA GLU A 179 3.78 5.40 21.16
C GLU A 179 2.31 5.19 21.62
N GLY A 180 1.90 5.84 22.70
CA GLY A 180 0.49 5.85 23.13
C GLY A 180 -0.46 6.44 22.09
N ILE A 181 -0.06 7.51 21.40
CA ILE A 181 -0.84 8.11 20.29
C ILE A 181 -1.02 7.09 19.16
N ARG A 182 0.05 6.39 18.78
CA ARG A 182 0.01 5.34 17.76
C ARG A 182 -1.01 4.26 18.12
N GLN A 183 -1.00 3.80 19.37
CA GLN A 183 -1.91 2.77 19.85
C GLN A 183 -3.36 3.27 19.90
N ALA A 184 -3.59 4.52 20.33
CA ALA A 184 -4.92 5.11 20.44
C ALA A 184 -5.64 5.28 19.09
N LEU A 185 -4.90 5.46 17.98
CA LEU A 185 -5.48 5.57 16.64
C LEU A 185 -6.19 4.28 16.21
N GLY A 186 -5.67 3.10 16.60
CA GLY A 186 -6.39 1.82 16.61
C GLY A 186 -7.05 1.33 15.30
N ASP A 187 -6.76 1.94 14.16
CA ASP A 187 -7.49 1.77 12.90
C ASP A 187 -6.58 1.24 11.77
N THR A 188 -7.19 0.78 10.68
CA THR A 188 -6.53 0.26 9.49
C THR A 188 -6.67 1.21 8.30
N ILE A 189 -5.67 1.27 7.43
CA ILE A 189 -5.64 2.08 6.22
C ILE A 189 -5.26 1.25 4.99
N TRP A 190 -5.49 1.80 3.80
CA TRP A 190 -5.08 1.19 2.55
C TRP A 190 -3.78 1.81 2.06
N VAL A 191 -2.75 0.99 1.91
CA VAL A 191 -1.42 1.38 1.46
C VAL A 191 -1.13 0.73 0.12
N PRO A 192 -0.86 1.49 -0.96
CA PRO A 192 -0.52 0.91 -2.24
C PRO A 192 0.84 0.21 -2.14
N ARG A 193 1.01 -0.89 -2.89
CA ARG A 193 2.32 -1.54 -3.01
C ARG A 193 3.37 -0.61 -3.62
N ALA A 194 2.98 0.07 -4.69
CA ALA A 194 3.76 1.12 -5.33
C ALA A 194 2.84 2.18 -5.94
N VAL A 195 3.40 3.36 -6.19
CA VAL A 195 2.74 4.41 -6.96
C VAL A 195 3.53 4.76 -8.20
N GLU A 196 2.83 5.30 -9.20
CA GLU A 196 3.42 5.83 -10.42
C GLU A 196 3.33 7.36 -10.42
N TYR A 197 4.41 8.00 -10.85
CA TYR A 197 4.46 9.43 -11.12
C TYR A 197 5.45 9.73 -12.25
N ALA A 198 5.00 10.40 -13.30
CA ALA A 198 5.81 10.80 -14.46
C ALA A 198 6.61 9.63 -15.08
N GLY A 199 5.98 8.45 -15.19
CA GLY A 199 6.57 7.22 -15.72
C GLY A 199 7.51 6.50 -14.74
N GLN A 200 7.73 7.04 -13.55
CA GLN A 200 8.58 6.45 -12.52
C GLN A 200 7.74 5.68 -11.51
N VAL A 201 8.26 4.53 -11.07
CA VAL A 201 7.63 3.73 -10.02
C VAL A 201 8.31 4.01 -8.69
N ILE A 202 7.49 4.36 -7.69
CA ILE A 202 7.89 4.62 -6.31
C ILE A 202 7.32 3.51 -5.43
N ALA A 203 8.17 2.68 -4.84
CA ALA A 203 7.76 1.66 -3.88
C ALA A 203 7.31 2.32 -2.57
N VAL A 204 6.08 2.03 -2.13
CA VAL A 204 5.47 2.65 -0.95
C VAL A 204 5.35 1.65 0.20
N PHE A 205 4.78 0.47 -0.07
CA PHE A 205 4.69 -0.58 0.93
C PHE A 205 6.10 -1.04 1.32
N ASP A 206 6.31 -1.12 2.62
CA ASP A 206 7.57 -1.49 3.24
C ASP A 206 7.23 -2.39 4.44
N PRO A 207 7.62 -3.68 4.43
CA PRO A 207 7.26 -4.62 5.49
C PRO A 207 7.88 -4.28 6.85
N ILE A 208 8.89 -3.39 6.91
CA ILE A 208 9.47 -2.90 8.17
C ILE A 208 8.53 -1.87 8.81
N VAL A 209 7.86 -1.04 7.99
CA VAL A 209 6.99 0.06 8.46
C VAL A 209 5.52 -0.34 8.52
N HIS A 210 5.08 -1.13 7.55
CA HIS A 210 3.67 -1.43 7.30
C HIS A 210 3.35 -2.85 7.75
N THR A 211 2.50 -2.97 8.77
CA THR A 211 1.98 -4.25 9.22
C THR A 211 0.64 -4.54 8.54
N PRO A 212 0.52 -5.57 7.68
CA PRO A 212 -0.77 -5.99 7.14
C PRO A 212 -1.75 -6.29 8.27
N ALA A 213 -3.00 -5.84 8.12
CA ALA A 213 -4.09 -6.24 9.00
C ALA A 213 -4.69 -7.55 8.47
N GLU A 214 -4.84 -8.55 9.32
CA GLU A 214 -5.53 -9.78 8.96
C GLU A 214 -6.98 -9.46 8.57
N GLU A 215 -7.46 -10.07 7.49
CA GLU A 215 -8.88 -10.00 7.14
C GLU A 215 -9.66 -10.87 8.13
N GLU A 216 -10.19 -10.28 9.20
CA GLU A 216 -11.18 -10.92 10.06
C GLU A 216 -12.43 -11.22 9.21
N GLY A 217 -12.47 -12.39 8.56
CA GLY A 217 -13.61 -12.78 7.72
C GLY A 217 -13.45 -13.91 6.71
N GLU A 218 -12.32 -14.61 6.58
CA GLU A 218 -12.21 -15.75 5.63
C GLU A 218 -12.20 -17.14 6.28
N THR A 219 -12.27 -17.26 7.62
CA THR A 219 -12.30 -18.53 8.35
C THR A 219 -13.70 -18.99 8.78
N GLY A 220 -14.76 -18.61 8.05
CA GLY A 220 -16.12 -18.96 8.44
C GLY A 220 -17.18 -18.77 7.37
N SER A 221 -17.13 -19.54 6.29
CA SER A 221 -18.31 -20.19 5.67
C SER A 221 -17.96 -20.72 4.28
N SER A 222 -18.18 -22.02 4.12
CA SER A 222 -18.52 -22.77 2.90
C SER A 222 -18.04 -22.22 1.55
N GLY A 223 -17.27 -23.06 0.86
CA GLY A 223 -16.80 -22.87 -0.51
C GLY A 223 -17.88 -22.35 -1.46
N LEU A 224 -17.39 -21.68 -2.51
CA LEU A 224 -18.16 -21.05 -3.59
C LEU A 224 -18.56 -19.57 -3.41
N ARG A 225 -17.75 -18.78 -2.70
CA ARG A 225 -17.74 -17.31 -2.86
C ARG A 225 -16.37 -16.81 -3.27
N LEU A 226 -15.96 -17.19 -4.48
CA LEU A 226 -14.99 -16.46 -5.30
C LEU A 226 -15.64 -15.15 -5.81
N ALA A 227 -16.33 -14.41 -4.93
CA ALA A 227 -16.86 -13.10 -5.23
C ALA A 227 -15.66 -12.16 -5.20
N GLY A 228 -15.32 -11.59 -6.36
CA GLY A 228 -14.11 -10.79 -6.56
C GLY A 228 -13.81 -9.87 -5.39
N SER A 229 -12.52 -9.78 -5.04
CA SER A 229 -12.03 -8.85 -4.02
C SER A 229 -12.77 -7.53 -4.15
N ARG A 230 -13.53 -7.15 -3.11
CA ARG A 230 -14.41 -5.98 -3.13
C ARG A 230 -13.64 -4.66 -3.20
N HIS A 231 -12.31 -4.73 -3.24
CA HIS A 231 -11.39 -3.61 -3.21
C HIS A 231 -10.26 -3.79 -4.22
N ASP A 232 -9.56 -2.72 -4.52
CA ASP A 232 -8.39 -2.73 -5.40
C ASP A 232 -7.20 -3.47 -4.74
N ARG A 233 -6.82 -4.63 -5.29
CA ARG A 233 -5.74 -5.49 -4.77
C ARG A 233 -4.33 -4.89 -4.92
N ARG A 234 -4.18 -3.77 -5.66
CA ARG A 234 -2.94 -2.98 -5.69
C ARG A 234 -2.62 -2.37 -4.31
N TYR A 235 -3.63 -2.26 -3.45
CA TYR A 235 -3.51 -1.84 -2.07
C TYR A 235 -3.43 -3.03 -1.11
N ILE A 236 -2.76 -2.81 0.01
CA ILE A 236 -2.72 -3.70 1.17
C ILE A 236 -3.42 -2.98 2.31
N ARG A 237 -4.32 -3.68 3.00
CA ARG A 237 -4.89 -3.19 4.26
C ARG A 237 -3.83 -3.32 5.34
N CYS A 238 -3.42 -2.21 5.94
CA CYS A 238 -2.40 -2.17 6.98
C CYS A 238 -2.95 -1.54 8.24
N LYS A 239 -2.39 -1.89 9.40
CA LYS A 239 -2.52 -1.03 10.60
C LYS A 239 -1.95 0.35 10.26
N ARG A 240 -2.48 1.42 10.87
CA ARG A 240 -1.91 2.78 10.67
C ARG A 240 -0.40 2.76 10.98
N PRO A 241 0.44 3.19 10.05
CA PRO A 241 1.89 3.11 10.20
C PRO A 241 2.35 4.07 11.29
N ALA A 242 3.45 3.74 11.94
CA ALA A 242 4.20 4.72 12.71
C ALA A 242 5.65 4.64 12.30
N VAL A 243 6.20 5.80 11.95
CA VAL A 243 7.61 5.93 11.62
C VAL A 243 8.21 6.89 12.62
N MET A 244 9.23 6.43 13.34
CA MET A 244 9.96 7.21 14.32
C MET A 244 11.39 7.44 13.81
N THR A 245 11.85 8.68 13.92
CA THR A 245 13.22 9.07 13.59
C THR A 245 13.84 9.70 14.84
N GLY A 246 15.03 9.26 15.23
CA GLY A 246 15.78 9.91 16.31
C GLY A 246 16.47 11.19 15.86
N GLY A 247 17.42 11.70 16.67
CA GLY A 247 18.20 12.92 16.40
C GLY A 247 19.13 12.88 15.17
N GLU A 248 19.15 11.76 14.44
CA GLU A 248 19.92 11.56 13.20
C GLU A 248 19.10 11.86 11.93
N LEU A 249 17.90 12.44 12.05
CA LEU A 249 17.11 12.84 10.90
C LEU A 249 17.89 13.88 10.07
N THR A 250 18.24 13.51 8.83
CA THR A 250 18.76 14.45 7.83
C THR A 250 17.67 14.81 6.84
N LEU A 251 17.75 16.01 6.24
CA LEU A 251 16.77 16.46 5.23
C LEU A 251 16.70 15.49 4.04
N ASP A 252 17.83 14.88 3.65
CA ASP A 252 17.92 13.87 2.59
C ASP A 252 17.08 12.61 2.87
N MET A 253 16.71 12.33 4.14
CA MET A 253 15.80 11.22 4.47
C MET A 253 14.34 11.52 4.10
N LEU A 254 14.01 12.80 3.91
CA LEU A 254 12.68 13.26 3.47
C LEU A 254 12.57 13.28 1.95
N ASP A 255 13.67 13.08 1.21
CA ASP A 255 13.66 13.00 -0.24
C ASP A 255 13.45 11.58 -0.76
N LEU A 256 12.95 11.47 -1.99
CA LEU A 256 12.83 10.21 -2.71
C LEU A 256 14.21 9.58 -2.90
N ARG A 257 14.38 8.34 -2.43
CA ARG A 257 15.64 7.62 -2.58
C ARG A 257 15.62 6.78 -3.85
N TYR A 258 16.52 7.09 -4.78
CA TYR A 258 16.71 6.28 -5.98
C TYR A 258 17.61 5.09 -5.68
N ASN A 259 17.15 3.88 -6.02
CA ASN A 259 17.97 2.68 -5.99
C ASN A 259 18.60 2.48 -7.39
N PRO A 260 19.92 2.64 -7.57
CA PRO A 260 20.57 2.55 -8.88
C PRO A 260 20.62 1.12 -9.44
N VAL A 261 20.50 0.10 -8.57
CA VAL A 261 20.48 -1.32 -8.98
C VAL A 261 19.08 -1.68 -9.50
N ALA A 262 18.05 -1.45 -8.68
CA ALA A 262 16.67 -1.74 -9.06
C ALA A 262 16.10 -0.72 -10.07
N ARG A 263 16.74 0.44 -10.21
CA ARG A 263 16.29 1.58 -11.02
C ARG A 263 14.85 1.98 -10.70
N THR A 264 14.59 2.12 -9.41
CA THR A 264 13.28 2.48 -8.85
C THR A 264 13.47 3.47 -7.71
N TYR A 265 12.43 4.23 -7.44
CA TYR A 265 12.39 5.11 -6.27
C TYR A 265 11.78 4.39 -5.08
N GLN A 266 12.25 4.72 -3.90
CA GLN A 266 11.62 4.36 -2.64
C GLN A 266 10.97 5.59 -2.02
N ALA A 267 9.75 5.41 -1.52
CA ALA A 267 9.02 6.46 -0.82
C ALA A 267 9.81 6.94 0.42
N PRO A 268 9.85 8.25 0.68
CA PRO A 268 10.49 8.79 1.87
C PRO A 268 9.68 8.49 3.13
N LEU A 269 10.27 8.73 4.30
CA LEU A 269 9.71 8.33 5.60
C LEU A 269 8.32 8.93 5.87
N GLN A 270 8.12 10.21 5.57
CA GLN A 270 6.83 10.88 5.73
C GLN A 270 5.76 10.31 4.80
N MET A 271 6.14 9.86 3.60
CA MET A 271 5.20 9.23 2.67
C MET A 271 4.81 7.84 3.17
N LYS A 272 5.76 7.06 3.71
CA LYS A 272 5.48 5.75 4.35
C LYS A 272 4.64 5.90 5.63
N ALA A 273 4.77 7.01 6.35
CA ALA A 273 3.96 7.31 7.53
C ALA A 273 2.55 7.85 7.21
N THR A 274 2.19 8.02 5.93
CA THR A 274 0.93 8.67 5.53
C THR A 274 -0.29 7.96 6.09
N GLY A 275 -1.20 8.74 6.68
CA GLY A 275 -2.38 8.19 7.36
C GLY A 275 -2.07 7.59 8.73
N GLY A 276 -0.84 7.64 9.20
CA GLY A 276 -0.43 7.20 10.52
C GLY A 276 0.21 8.33 11.33
N VAL A 277 1.29 8.01 12.02
CA VAL A 277 2.07 8.96 12.84
C VAL A 277 3.50 9.02 12.34
N PHE A 278 4.02 10.23 12.14
CA PHE A 278 5.43 10.48 11.89
C PHE A 278 6.02 11.20 13.10
N ILE A 279 6.96 10.55 13.79
CA ILE A 279 7.54 11.02 15.05
C ILE A 279 8.99 11.42 14.79
N VAL A 280 9.33 12.67 15.13
CA VAL A 280 10.71 13.16 15.11
C VAL A 280 11.11 13.41 16.56
N ASP A 281 11.98 12.56 17.09
CA ASP A 281 12.54 12.68 18.44
C ASP A 281 13.87 13.46 18.42
N ASP A 282 14.21 14.12 19.52
CA ASP A 282 15.44 14.92 19.70
C ASP A 282 15.65 16.08 18.68
N LEU A 283 14.56 16.77 18.30
CA LEU A 283 14.64 18.05 17.59
C LEU A 283 15.38 19.11 18.45
N GLY A 284 16.58 19.53 18.01
CA GLY A 284 17.33 20.64 18.61
C GLY A 284 18.60 20.29 19.39
N ARG A 285 19.18 19.09 19.21
CA ARG A 285 20.52 18.74 19.74
C ARG A 285 21.67 18.99 18.75
N GLN A 286 21.41 19.69 17.65
CA GLN A 286 22.44 20.10 16.67
C GLN A 286 22.75 21.58 16.82
#